data_AF-A0A7W1PD22-F1
#
_entry.id   AF-A0A7W1PD22-F1
#
_cell.length_a   1.000
_cell.length_b   1.000
_cell.length_c   1.000
_cell.angle_alpha   90.00
_cell.angle_beta   90.00
_cell.angle_gamma   90.00
#
_symmetry.space_group_name_H-M   'P 1'
#
loop_
_entity.id
_entity.type
_entity.pdbx_description
1 polymer ?
#
loop_
_entity_poly.entity_id
_entity_poly.type
_entity_poly.pdbx_seq_one_letter_code
_entity_poly.pdbx_strand_id
1 'polypeptide(L)'
;MIETISEELLAAFRQAPLLDAYDVYQHLMDYWAETMQDDAYLIAADGWVAKPARIVETDKKGRARDRGWACDLIPKPLIVSRYFAKEQAALDATQAELDATAASLAELEEEHGGEEGALGALEKIAKAEVNARLKEIKGDKEAQEEAAVLRRWLELAERETALKRAVKEQDAALDTLAWEKYPTLTEAEVKTLVVDDKWMARLSAAVQGELDRVSQTLTGRIRQLAERYATPLPQLVDEVATLAARVDEHLTQMAAVWK
;
A
#
# COMPACT_ATOMS: atom_id res chain seq x y z
N MET A 1 -34.38 3.27 7.95
CA MET A 1 -33.65 3.92 6.83
C MET A 1 -32.52 3.02 6.35
N ILE A 2 -31.53 2.68 7.18
CA ILE A 2 -30.49 1.71 6.79
C ILE A 2 -31.06 0.30 6.55
N GLU A 3 -32.03 -0.14 7.36
CA GLU A 3 -32.73 -1.43 7.17
C GLU A 3 -33.29 -1.56 5.75
N THR A 4 -34.02 -0.54 5.28
CA THR A 4 -34.59 -0.51 3.93
C THR A 4 -33.53 -0.59 2.84
N ILE A 5 -32.45 0.20 2.95
CA ILE A 5 -31.34 0.18 1.97
C ILE A 5 -30.69 -1.20 1.95
N SER A 6 -30.47 -1.80 3.12
CA SER A 6 -29.84 -3.11 3.25
C SER A 6 -30.71 -4.24 2.69
N GLU A 7 -32.04 -4.17 2.86
CA GLU A 7 -32.99 -5.12 2.28
C GLU A 7 -33.10 -4.99 0.76
N GLU A 8 -33.13 -3.76 0.24
CA GLU A 8 -33.12 -3.47 -1.20
C GLU A 8 -31.82 -3.95 -1.86
N LEU A 9 -30.68 -3.74 -1.20
CA LEU A 9 -29.37 -4.24 -1.64
C LEU A 9 -29.37 -5.76 -1.72
N LEU A 10 -29.85 -6.44 -0.67
CA LEU A 10 -29.96 -7.89 -0.64
C LEU A 10 -30.85 -8.42 -1.78
N ALA A 11 -31.99 -7.77 -2.03
CA ALA A 11 -32.90 -8.12 -3.11
C ALA A 11 -32.27 -7.92 -4.50
N ALA A 12 -31.48 -6.87 -4.69
CA ALA A 12 -30.76 -6.61 -5.93
C ALA A 12 -29.66 -7.67 -6.17
N PHE A 13 -28.83 -7.95 -5.17
CA PHE A 13 -27.70 -8.88 -5.32
C PHE A 13 -28.10 -10.35 -5.34
N ARG A 14 -29.31 -10.72 -4.89
CA ARG A 14 -29.86 -12.08 -5.12
C ARG A 14 -29.97 -12.45 -6.60
N GLN A 15 -29.98 -11.48 -7.51
CA GLN A 15 -30.00 -11.70 -8.95
C GLN A 15 -28.60 -11.87 -9.55
N ALA A 16 -27.53 -11.63 -8.77
CA ALA A 16 -26.14 -11.74 -9.21
C ALA A 16 -25.56 -13.13 -8.81
N PRO A 17 -25.48 -14.10 -9.73
CA PRO A 17 -25.16 -15.50 -9.40
C PRO A 17 -23.73 -15.73 -8.90
N LEU A 18 -22.82 -14.78 -9.14
CA LEU A 18 -21.42 -14.89 -8.73
C LEU A 18 -21.14 -14.27 -7.36
N LEU A 19 -22.07 -13.51 -6.79
CA LEU A 19 -21.86 -12.81 -5.54
C LEU A 19 -22.81 -13.38 -4.47
N ASP A 20 -22.30 -13.54 -3.26
CA ASP A 20 -23.16 -13.84 -2.12
C ASP A 20 -23.81 -12.53 -1.65
N ALA A 21 -25.14 -12.47 -1.72
CA ALA A 21 -25.90 -11.29 -1.30
C ALA A 21 -25.73 -10.98 0.19
N TYR A 22 -25.47 -11.99 1.02
CA TYR A 22 -25.21 -11.80 2.45
C TYR A 22 -23.83 -11.22 2.70
N ASP A 23 -22.80 -11.63 1.94
CA ASP A 23 -21.47 -11.03 2.05
C ASP A 23 -21.53 -9.53 1.71
N VAL A 24 -22.22 -9.17 0.64
CA VAL A 24 -22.43 -7.76 0.24
C VAL A 24 -23.23 -6.97 1.30
N TYR A 25 -24.29 -7.58 1.84
CA TYR A 25 -25.04 -7.01 2.95
C TYR A 25 -24.15 -6.75 4.18
N GLN A 26 -23.32 -7.73 4.54
CA GLN A 26 -22.45 -7.64 5.70
C GLN A 26 -21.44 -6.50 5.54
N HIS A 27 -20.84 -6.36 4.35
CA HIS A 27 -19.94 -5.23 4.05
C HIS A 27 -20.61 -3.86 4.24
N LEU A 28 -21.88 -3.72 3.81
CA LEU A 28 -22.64 -2.49 4.07
C LEU A 28 -22.87 -2.28 5.56
N MET A 29 -23.30 -3.31 6.29
CA MET A 29 -23.65 -3.18 7.71
C MET A 29 -22.43 -2.93 8.59
N ASP A 30 -21.29 -3.54 8.29
CA ASP A 30 -20.03 -3.29 8.97
C ASP A 30 -19.61 -1.85 8.74
N TYR A 31 -19.61 -1.39 7.48
CA TYR A 31 -19.23 -0.01 7.17
C TYR A 31 -20.22 1.03 7.73
N TRP A 32 -21.50 0.67 7.80
CA TRP A 32 -22.51 1.49 8.48
C TRP A 32 -22.14 1.68 9.96
N ALA A 33 -21.88 0.59 10.67
CA ALA A 33 -21.56 0.62 12.09
C ALA A 33 -20.22 1.32 12.38
N GLU A 34 -19.23 1.16 11.51
CA GLU A 34 -17.89 1.72 11.68
C GLU A 34 -17.77 3.21 11.31
N THR A 35 -18.57 3.71 10.36
CA THR A 35 -18.35 5.06 9.80
C THR A 35 -19.61 5.77 9.34
N MET A 36 -20.46 5.14 8.50
CA MET A 36 -21.56 5.90 7.87
C MET A 36 -22.60 6.37 8.90
N GLN A 37 -22.79 5.63 10.00
CA GLN A 37 -23.72 6.02 11.06
C GLN A 37 -23.30 7.35 11.71
N ASP A 38 -22.00 7.52 12.00
CA ASP A 38 -21.47 8.75 12.60
C ASP A 38 -21.56 9.92 11.62
N ASP A 39 -21.23 9.68 10.35
CA ASP A 39 -21.38 10.69 9.30
C ASP A 39 -22.85 11.12 9.14
N ALA A 40 -23.78 10.17 9.15
CA ALA A 40 -25.22 10.44 9.07
C ALA A 40 -25.71 11.25 10.27
N TYR A 41 -25.17 10.98 11.47
CA TYR A 41 -25.45 11.77 12.67
C TYR A 41 -24.96 13.21 12.53
N LEU A 42 -23.71 13.41 12.06
CA LEU A 42 -23.15 14.74 11.82
C LEU A 42 -23.97 15.51 10.79
N ILE A 43 -24.36 14.87 9.68
CA ILE A 43 -25.21 15.49 8.66
C ILE A 43 -26.60 15.85 9.21
N ALA A 44 -27.18 14.99 10.05
CA ALA A 44 -28.47 15.27 10.66
C ALA A 44 -28.42 16.44 11.66
N ALA A 45 -27.30 16.59 12.40
CA ALA A 45 -27.13 17.62 13.41
C ALA A 45 -26.76 18.98 12.79
N ASP A 46 -25.76 19.01 11.89
CA ASP A 46 -25.14 20.23 11.38
C ASP A 46 -25.44 20.52 9.90
N GLY A 47 -26.13 19.60 9.23
CA GLY A 47 -26.33 19.63 7.78
C GLY A 47 -25.09 19.16 7.00
N TRP A 48 -25.10 19.40 5.70
CA TRP A 48 -24.00 19.06 4.80
C TRP A 48 -22.86 20.07 4.90
N VAL A 49 -22.19 20.09 6.06
CA VAL A 49 -21.16 21.06 6.38
C VAL A 49 -19.92 20.34 6.91
N ALA A 50 -18.78 20.49 6.22
CA ALA A 50 -17.50 19.92 6.64
C ALA A 50 -16.68 20.96 7.39
N LYS A 51 -16.70 20.89 8.73
CA LYS A 51 -15.91 21.78 9.61
C LYS A 51 -14.68 21.03 10.15
N PRO A 52 -13.46 21.44 9.79
CA PRO A 52 -12.27 20.90 10.40
C PRO A 52 -12.04 21.52 11.79
N ALA A 53 -11.62 20.71 12.75
CA ALA A 53 -11.30 21.12 14.12
C ALA A 53 -9.83 20.86 14.44
N ARG A 54 -9.21 21.72 15.26
CA ARG A 54 -7.85 21.52 15.76
C ARG A 54 -7.81 20.41 16.80
N ILE A 55 -6.84 19.52 16.68
CA ILE A 55 -6.58 18.47 17.65
C ILE A 55 -5.57 19.02 18.66
N VAL A 56 -6.05 19.31 19.87
CA VAL A 56 -5.21 19.78 20.98
C VAL A 56 -5.12 18.69 22.03
N GLU A 57 -3.94 18.12 22.23
CA GLU A 57 -3.67 17.14 23.27
C GLU A 57 -2.94 17.81 24.45
N THR A 58 -3.37 17.54 25.67
CA THR A 58 -2.68 17.99 26.88
C THR A 58 -1.59 16.98 27.23
N ASP A 59 -0.33 17.42 27.31
CA ASP A 59 0.76 16.54 27.72
C ASP A 59 0.68 16.16 29.21
N LYS A 60 1.48 15.17 29.63
CA LYS A 60 1.55 14.73 31.05
C LYS A 60 1.97 15.83 32.03
N LYS A 61 2.39 17.01 31.54
CA LYS A 61 2.78 18.19 32.33
C LYS A 61 1.75 19.33 32.23
N GLY A 62 0.57 19.08 31.68
CA GLY A 62 -0.52 20.05 31.59
C GLY A 62 -0.37 21.09 30.47
N ARG A 63 0.56 20.91 29.51
CA ARG A 63 0.73 21.82 28.37
C ARG A 63 -0.07 21.35 27.18
N ALA A 64 -0.89 22.23 26.62
CA ALA A 64 -1.57 22.01 25.36
C ALA A 64 -0.56 21.93 24.20
N ARG A 65 -0.59 20.83 23.45
CA ARG A 65 0.14 20.66 22.20
C ARG A 65 -0.85 20.53 21.06
N ASP A 66 -0.64 21.37 20.05
CA ASP A 66 -1.36 21.29 18.80
C ASP A 66 -0.78 20.14 17.96
N ARG A 67 -1.62 19.17 17.61
CA ARG A 67 -1.27 17.96 16.85
C ARG A 67 -1.76 18.02 15.42
N GLY A 68 -2.32 19.15 14.98
CA GLY A 68 -2.88 19.35 13.65
C GLY A 68 -4.40 19.50 13.69
N TRP A 69 -5.06 18.98 12.67
CA TRP A 69 -6.50 19.10 12.52
C TRP A 69 -7.11 17.87 11.87
N ALA A 70 -8.39 17.67 12.13
CA ALA A 70 -9.20 16.66 11.46
C ALA A 70 -10.58 17.23 11.14
N CYS A 71 -11.21 16.69 10.11
CA CYS A 71 -12.63 16.87 9.87
C CYS A 71 -13.26 15.49 9.84
N ASP A 72 -14.18 15.24 10.78
CA ASP A 72 -14.78 13.93 10.98
C ASP A 72 -15.59 13.49 9.76
N LEU A 73 -16.38 14.42 9.20
CA LEU A 73 -17.24 14.14 8.04
C LEU A 73 -16.44 13.89 6.76
N ILE A 74 -15.45 14.75 6.45
CA ILE A 74 -14.63 14.64 5.23
C ILE A 74 -13.14 14.63 5.62
N PRO A 75 -12.48 13.47 5.65
CA PRO A 75 -11.05 13.38 5.93
C PRO A 75 -10.17 14.14 4.92
N LYS A 76 -9.02 14.67 5.38
CA LYS A 76 -8.02 15.38 4.55
C LYS A 76 -7.69 14.65 3.24
N PRO A 77 -7.45 13.31 3.22
CA PRO A 77 -7.13 12.60 1.99
C PRO A 77 -8.16 12.77 0.88
N LEU A 78 -9.46 12.88 1.21
CA LEU A 78 -10.50 13.09 0.19
C LEU A 78 -10.38 14.47 -0.46
N ILE A 79 -10.17 15.52 0.34
CA ILE A 79 -9.94 16.89 -0.16
C ILE A 79 -8.70 16.93 -1.05
N VAL A 80 -7.61 16.32 -0.59
CA VAL A 80 -6.35 16.26 -1.35
C VAL A 80 -6.55 15.50 -2.67
N SER A 81 -7.17 14.32 -2.64
CA SER A 81 -7.40 13.53 -3.85
C SER A 81 -8.28 14.24 -4.88
N ARG A 82 -9.28 15.00 -4.43
CA ARG A 82 -10.24 15.67 -5.31
C ARG A 82 -9.71 16.98 -5.88
N TYR A 83 -9.03 17.79 -5.07
CA TYR A 83 -8.68 19.16 -5.44
C TYR A 83 -7.18 19.41 -5.61
N PHE A 84 -6.34 18.59 -4.98
CA PHE A 84 -4.89 18.82 -4.90
C PHE A 84 -4.08 17.59 -5.33
N ALA A 85 -4.63 16.81 -6.27
CA ALA A 85 -3.98 15.61 -6.78
C ALA A 85 -2.62 15.89 -7.44
N LYS A 86 -2.44 17.08 -8.03
CA LYS A 86 -1.16 17.47 -8.66
C LYS A 86 -0.09 17.73 -7.62
N GLU A 87 -0.46 18.41 -6.53
CA GLU A 87 0.40 18.72 -5.40
C GLU A 87 0.78 17.44 -4.65
N GLN A 88 -0.18 16.52 -4.44
CA GLN A 88 0.10 15.20 -3.90
C GLN A 88 1.05 14.41 -4.82
N ALA A 89 0.82 14.39 -6.13
CA ALA A 89 1.72 13.70 -7.06
C ALA A 89 3.14 14.30 -7.08
N ALA A 90 3.27 15.63 -6.91
CA ALA A 90 4.57 16.28 -6.79
C ALA A 90 5.29 15.93 -5.47
N LEU A 91 4.54 15.83 -4.36
CA LEU A 91 5.06 15.33 -3.09
C LEU A 91 5.55 13.88 -3.24
N ASP A 92 4.73 13.01 -3.82
CA ASP A 92 5.02 11.60 -4.01
C ASP A 92 6.26 11.40 -4.90
N ALA A 93 6.39 12.20 -5.96
CA ALA A 93 7.59 12.19 -6.82
C ALA A 93 8.84 12.61 -6.05
N THR A 94 8.76 13.66 -5.22
CA THR A 94 9.89 14.12 -4.40
C THR A 94 10.26 13.09 -3.33
N GLN A 95 9.26 12.39 -2.76
CA GLN A 95 9.47 11.30 -1.82
C GLN A 95 10.14 10.10 -2.50
N ALA A 96 9.70 9.72 -3.70
CA ALA A 96 10.33 8.64 -4.47
C ALA A 96 11.79 8.98 -4.83
N GLU A 97 12.09 10.23 -5.19
CA GLU A 97 13.46 10.69 -5.39
C GLU A 97 14.30 10.64 -4.11
N LEU A 98 13.71 10.97 -2.96
CA LEU A 98 14.36 10.86 -1.67
C LEU A 98 14.74 9.41 -1.36
N ASP A 99 13.79 8.50 -1.53
CA ASP A 99 13.99 7.07 -1.27
C ASP A 99 15.06 6.49 -2.21
N ALA A 100 15.05 6.87 -3.48
CA ALA A 100 16.08 6.47 -4.44
C ALA A 100 17.47 7.04 -4.09
N THR A 101 17.53 8.29 -3.62
CA THR A 101 18.79 8.92 -3.17
C THR A 101 19.32 8.23 -1.92
N ALA A 102 18.44 7.89 -0.98
CA ALA A 102 18.81 7.16 0.24
C ALA A 102 19.32 5.75 -0.07
N ALA A 103 18.69 5.04 -1.01
CA ALA A 103 19.17 3.75 -1.50
C ALA A 103 20.56 3.86 -2.15
N SER A 104 20.76 4.84 -3.03
CA SER A 104 22.07 5.09 -3.68
C SER A 104 23.17 5.42 -2.66
N LEU A 105 22.82 6.12 -1.59
CA LEU A 105 23.76 6.47 -0.52
C LEU A 105 24.12 5.22 0.30
N ALA A 106 23.14 4.39 0.64
CA ALA A 106 23.36 3.12 1.34
C ALA A 106 24.22 2.15 0.51
N GLU A 107 23.95 2.02 -0.80
CA GLU A 107 24.77 1.21 -1.72
C GLU A 107 26.22 1.71 -1.75
N LEU A 108 26.44 3.02 -1.85
CA LEU A 108 27.78 3.61 -1.85
C LEU A 108 28.52 3.36 -0.52
N GLU A 109 27.81 3.42 0.61
CA GLU A 109 28.35 3.13 1.94
C GLU A 109 28.67 1.63 2.11
N GLU A 110 27.88 0.73 1.53
CA GLU A 110 28.15 -0.71 1.56
C GLU A 110 29.37 -1.08 0.69
N GLU A 111 29.45 -0.53 -0.53
CA GLU A 111 30.55 -0.79 -1.47
C GLU A 111 31.90 -0.23 -0.97
N HIS A 112 31.89 0.95 -0.33
CA HIS A 112 33.12 1.66 0.04
C HIS A 112 33.34 1.80 1.56
N GLY A 113 32.50 1.21 2.40
CA GLY A 113 32.60 1.27 3.87
C GLY A 113 33.46 0.20 4.53
N GLY A 114 33.95 -0.79 3.77
CA GLY A 114 34.87 -1.82 4.28
C GLY A 114 36.26 -1.25 4.68
N GLU A 115 37.07 -2.05 5.39
CA GLU A 115 38.40 -1.62 5.90
C GLU A 115 39.36 -1.11 4.80
N GLU A 116 39.22 -1.60 3.56
CA GLU A 116 39.98 -1.17 2.38
C GLU A 116 39.25 -0.11 1.53
N GLY A 117 38.04 0.27 1.93
CA GLY A 117 37.17 1.21 1.19
C GLY A 117 37.42 2.67 1.54
N ALA A 118 37.15 3.56 0.58
CA ALA A 118 37.34 5.00 0.71
C ALA A 118 36.58 5.64 1.89
N LEU A 119 35.45 5.06 2.30
CA LEU A 119 34.64 5.53 3.42
C LEU A 119 35.00 4.82 4.73
N GLY A 120 35.50 3.58 4.68
CA GLY A 120 35.88 2.80 5.87
C GLY A 120 37.11 3.33 6.60
N ALA A 121 37.96 4.10 5.92
CA ALA A 121 39.09 4.80 6.54
C ALA A 121 38.68 5.98 7.44
N LEU A 122 37.41 6.40 7.42
CA LEU A 122 36.89 7.49 8.24
C LEU A 122 36.48 6.99 9.63
N GLU A 123 36.77 7.77 10.67
CA GLU A 123 36.27 7.49 12.04
C GLU A 123 34.74 7.44 12.08
N LYS A 124 34.09 8.22 11.21
CA LYS A 124 32.65 8.25 11.02
C LYS A 124 32.30 8.71 9.61
N ILE A 125 31.34 8.05 8.98
CA ILE A 125 30.76 8.50 7.71
C ILE A 125 29.83 9.69 7.98
N ALA A 126 30.40 10.90 7.93
CA ALA A 126 29.69 12.14 8.12
C ALA A 126 30.35 13.29 7.33
N LYS A 127 29.58 14.37 7.09
CA LYS A 127 30.00 15.48 6.22
C LYS A 127 31.30 16.15 6.69
N ALA A 128 31.57 16.20 8.00
CA ALA A 128 32.76 16.89 8.50
C ALA A 128 34.04 16.09 8.18
N GLU A 129 33.99 14.79 8.40
CA GLU A 129 35.05 13.81 8.22
C GLU A 129 35.37 13.63 6.74
N VAL A 130 34.34 13.50 5.90
CA VAL A 130 34.48 13.45 4.43
C VAL A 130 35.14 14.73 3.89
N ASN A 131 34.75 15.90 4.39
CA ASN A 131 35.36 17.17 3.99
C ASN A 131 36.81 17.33 4.53
N ALA A 132 37.12 16.80 5.71
CA ALA A 132 38.47 16.78 6.23
C ALA A 132 39.37 15.91 5.35
N ARG A 133 38.92 14.69 5.03
CA ARG A 133 39.67 13.76 4.18
C ARG A 133 39.89 14.30 2.78
N LEU A 134 38.87 14.90 2.15
CA LEU A 134 39.00 15.56 0.85
C LEU A 134 40.02 16.72 0.84
N LYS A 135 40.28 17.37 1.98
CA LYS A 135 41.32 18.40 2.10
C LYS A 135 42.71 17.81 2.25
N GLU A 136 42.83 16.69 2.96
CA GLU A 136 44.10 15.98 3.16
C GLU A 136 44.65 15.42 1.84
N ILE A 137 43.79 14.76 1.05
CA ILE A 137 44.18 14.12 -0.22
C ILE A 137 44.23 15.12 -1.40
N LYS A 138 44.13 16.42 -1.11
CA LYS A 138 44.03 17.45 -2.14
C LYS A 138 45.33 17.57 -2.94
N GLY A 139 45.26 17.21 -4.23
CA GLY A 139 46.41 17.27 -5.14
C GLY A 139 47.22 15.97 -5.20
N ASP A 140 46.83 14.96 -4.43
CA ASP A 140 47.35 13.61 -4.57
C ASP A 140 46.78 12.96 -5.84
N LYS A 141 47.66 12.43 -6.69
CA LYS A 141 47.27 11.76 -7.94
C LYS A 141 46.86 10.31 -7.73
N GLU A 142 47.29 9.69 -6.64
CA GLU A 142 46.97 8.30 -6.32
C GLU A 142 45.59 8.20 -5.63
N ALA A 143 45.15 9.27 -4.95
CA ALA A 143 43.86 9.33 -4.26
C ALA A 143 42.69 9.87 -5.10
N GLN A 144 42.79 9.86 -6.44
CA GLN A 144 41.73 10.41 -7.30
C GLN A 144 40.42 9.61 -7.24
N GLU A 145 40.51 8.29 -7.15
CA GLU A 145 39.34 7.40 -7.03
C GLU A 145 38.67 7.58 -5.66
N GLU A 146 39.46 7.64 -4.58
CA GLU A 146 38.97 7.95 -3.23
C GLU A 146 38.25 9.31 -3.20
N ALA A 147 38.86 10.35 -3.77
CA ALA A 147 38.27 11.67 -3.85
C ALA A 147 36.96 11.70 -4.65
N ALA A 148 36.82 10.86 -5.68
CA ALA A 148 35.59 10.74 -6.46
C ALA A 148 34.46 10.14 -5.62
N VAL A 149 34.72 9.06 -4.88
CA VAL A 149 33.75 8.42 -3.97
C VAL A 149 33.32 9.40 -2.88
N LEU A 150 34.26 10.07 -2.22
CA LEU A 150 33.97 11.03 -1.16
C LEU A 150 33.14 12.22 -1.64
N ARG A 151 33.41 12.73 -2.85
CA ARG A 151 32.59 13.79 -3.47
C ARG A 151 31.19 13.30 -3.82
N ARG A 152 31.07 12.07 -4.35
CA ARG A 152 29.77 11.49 -4.69
C ARG A 152 28.92 11.28 -3.44
N TRP A 153 29.53 10.79 -2.36
CA TRP A 153 28.87 10.66 -1.07
C TRP A 153 28.37 12.03 -0.57
N LEU A 154 29.21 13.07 -0.65
CA LEU A 154 28.83 14.42 -0.21
C LEU A 154 27.65 14.99 -1.02
N GLU A 155 27.67 14.82 -2.35
CA GLU A 155 26.58 15.23 -3.24
C GLU A 155 25.27 14.53 -2.89
N LEU A 156 25.30 13.19 -2.70
CA LEU A 156 24.12 12.41 -2.32
C LEU A 156 23.61 12.81 -0.93
N ALA A 157 24.50 13.01 0.04
CA ALA A 157 24.13 13.44 1.39
C ALA A 157 23.57 14.87 1.43
N GLU A 158 24.02 15.77 0.55
CA GLU A 158 23.42 17.10 0.38
C GLU A 158 22.04 17.02 -0.30
N ARG A 159 21.93 16.25 -1.37
CA ARG A 159 20.66 16.01 -2.07
C ARG A 159 19.62 15.40 -1.14
N GLU A 160 19.97 14.37 -0.37
CA GLU A 160 19.08 13.73 0.59
C GLU A 160 18.57 14.74 1.64
N THR A 161 19.45 15.60 2.17
CA THR A 161 19.03 16.64 3.12
C THR A 161 18.12 17.69 2.48
N ALA A 162 18.37 18.07 1.23
CA ALA A 162 17.53 19.01 0.50
C ALA A 162 16.14 18.42 0.19
N LEU A 163 16.09 17.17 -0.26
CA LEU A 163 14.85 16.45 -0.54
C LEU A 163 14.02 16.21 0.73
N LYS A 164 14.65 15.81 1.85
CA LYS A 164 13.98 15.72 3.17
C LYS A 164 13.34 17.04 3.58
N ARG A 165 14.00 18.15 3.28
CA ARG A 165 13.44 19.49 3.55
C ARG A 165 12.29 19.81 2.60
N ALA A 166 12.46 19.56 1.30
CA ALA A 166 11.43 19.80 0.30
C ALA A 166 10.14 19.01 0.58
N VAL A 167 10.24 17.72 0.93
CA VAL A 167 9.09 16.89 1.34
C VAL A 167 8.34 17.51 2.51
N LYS A 168 9.05 17.96 3.56
CA LYS A 168 8.41 18.60 4.72
C LYS A 168 7.72 19.91 4.36
N GLU A 169 8.34 20.72 3.52
CA GLU A 169 7.78 22.01 3.07
C GLU A 169 6.56 21.79 2.17
N GLN A 170 6.61 20.83 1.25
CA GLN A 170 5.49 20.46 0.37
C GLN A 170 4.33 19.83 1.16
N ASP A 171 4.60 18.94 2.13
CA ASP A 171 3.57 18.34 2.97
C ASP A 171 2.85 19.40 3.82
N ALA A 172 3.61 20.33 4.44
CA ALA A 172 3.04 21.44 5.20
C ALA A 172 2.24 22.41 4.31
N ALA A 173 2.70 22.68 3.10
CA ALA A 173 1.97 23.49 2.14
C ALA A 173 0.66 22.81 1.71
N LEU A 174 0.70 21.51 1.41
CA LEU A 174 -0.47 20.73 1.06
C LEU A 174 -1.47 20.63 2.21
N ASP A 175 -1.00 20.49 3.45
CA ASP A 175 -1.83 20.55 4.66
C ASP A 175 -2.56 21.89 4.80
N THR A 176 -1.84 22.99 4.56
CA THR A 176 -2.41 24.34 4.61
C THR A 176 -3.47 24.53 3.52
N LEU A 177 -3.17 24.13 2.28
CA LEU A 177 -4.13 24.20 1.16
C LEU A 177 -5.39 23.38 1.44
N ALA A 178 -5.23 22.17 2.00
CA ALA A 178 -6.35 21.32 2.36
C ALA A 178 -7.22 21.97 3.45
N TRP A 179 -6.62 22.52 4.51
CA TRP A 179 -7.34 23.23 5.57
C TRP A 179 -8.13 24.44 5.03
N GLU A 180 -7.48 25.27 4.21
CA GLU A 180 -8.10 26.47 3.62
C GLU A 180 -9.20 26.14 2.61
N LYS A 181 -9.21 24.92 2.05
CA LYS A 181 -10.26 24.49 1.13
C LYS A 181 -11.60 24.27 1.82
N TYR A 182 -11.62 23.77 3.07
CA TYR A 182 -12.88 23.40 3.76
C TYR A 182 -13.92 24.51 3.83
N PRO A 183 -13.60 25.75 4.26
CA PRO A 183 -14.58 26.84 4.33
C PRO A 183 -15.15 27.26 2.97
N THR A 184 -14.50 26.88 1.87
CA THR A 184 -14.93 27.22 0.50
C THR A 184 -15.87 26.19 -0.11
N LEU A 185 -16.04 25.03 0.54
CA LEU A 185 -16.87 23.95 0.02
C LEU A 185 -18.34 24.31 0.06
N THR A 186 -19.00 24.12 -1.07
CA THR A 186 -20.45 24.22 -1.19
C THR A 186 -21.14 22.95 -0.69
N GLU A 187 -22.43 23.05 -0.36
CA GLU A 187 -23.24 21.91 0.06
C GLU A 187 -23.22 20.75 -0.95
N ALA A 188 -23.28 21.08 -2.25
CA ALA A 188 -23.24 20.09 -3.32
C ALA A 188 -21.89 19.37 -3.42
N GLU A 189 -20.79 20.09 -3.21
CA GLU A 189 -19.45 19.48 -3.17
C GLU A 189 -19.29 18.60 -1.93
N VAL A 190 -19.79 19.02 -0.76
CA VAL A 190 -19.79 18.20 0.47
C VAL A 190 -20.58 16.90 0.24
N LYS A 191 -21.77 16.98 -0.37
CA LYS A 191 -22.56 15.79 -0.74
C LYS A 191 -21.79 14.84 -1.65
N THR A 192 -21.16 15.37 -2.70
CA THR A 192 -20.37 14.57 -3.64
C THR A 192 -19.20 13.88 -2.93
N LEU A 193 -18.45 14.61 -2.11
CA LEU A 193 -17.31 14.07 -1.37
C LEU A 193 -17.70 12.97 -0.38
N VAL A 194 -18.82 13.14 0.33
CA VAL A 194 -19.28 12.15 1.31
C VAL A 194 -19.93 10.95 0.62
N VAL A 195 -20.86 11.17 -0.30
CA VAL A 195 -21.62 10.08 -0.91
C VAL A 195 -20.77 9.34 -1.93
N ASP A 196 -20.21 10.04 -2.91
CA ASP A 196 -19.52 9.40 -4.03
C ASP A 196 -18.08 9.01 -3.63
N ASP A 197 -17.32 9.97 -3.11
CA ASP A 197 -15.87 9.79 -2.91
C ASP A 197 -15.53 9.06 -1.59
N LYS A 198 -16.40 9.12 -0.56
CA LYS A 198 -16.22 8.39 0.71
C LYS A 198 -17.01 7.09 0.74
N TRP A 199 -18.34 7.17 0.74
CA TRP A 199 -19.20 6.01 0.99
C TRP A 199 -19.24 5.04 -0.20
N MET A 200 -19.57 5.54 -1.39
CA MET A 200 -19.67 4.70 -2.59
C MET A 200 -18.32 4.15 -3.02
N ALA A 201 -17.24 4.91 -2.88
CA ALA A 201 -15.89 4.39 -3.13
C ALA A 201 -15.57 3.18 -2.24
N ARG A 202 -15.85 3.25 -0.93
CA ARG A 202 -15.60 2.15 0.01
C ARG A 202 -16.47 0.92 -0.28
N LEU A 203 -17.76 1.13 -0.52
CA LEU A 203 -18.71 0.05 -0.81
C LEU A 203 -18.40 -0.61 -2.17
N SER A 204 -18.08 0.18 -3.20
CA SER A 204 -17.70 -0.35 -4.51
C SER A 204 -16.43 -1.18 -4.44
N ALA A 205 -15.43 -0.72 -3.67
CA ALA A 205 -14.21 -1.48 -3.44
C ALA A 205 -14.48 -2.81 -2.71
N ALA A 206 -15.41 -2.83 -1.74
CA ALA A 206 -15.80 -4.05 -1.05
C ALA A 206 -16.46 -5.06 -2.00
N VAL A 207 -17.42 -4.61 -2.81
CA VAL A 207 -18.09 -5.45 -3.80
C VAL A 207 -17.13 -5.96 -4.87
N GLN A 208 -16.19 -5.12 -5.33
CA GLN A 208 -15.16 -5.53 -6.27
C GLN A 208 -14.23 -6.59 -5.64
N GLY A 209 -13.85 -6.42 -4.38
CA GLY A 209 -13.07 -7.42 -3.64
C GLY A 209 -13.77 -8.78 -3.54
N GLU A 210 -15.10 -8.80 -3.36
CA GLU A 210 -15.88 -10.04 -3.39
C GLU A 210 -15.87 -10.71 -4.77
N LEU A 211 -16.00 -9.92 -5.83
CA LEU A 211 -15.92 -10.43 -7.19
C LEU A 211 -14.54 -11.04 -7.49
N ASP A 212 -13.47 -10.35 -7.08
CA ASP A 212 -12.09 -10.82 -7.28
C ASP A 212 -11.84 -12.11 -6.49
N ARG A 213 -12.32 -12.20 -5.24
CA ARG A 213 -12.24 -13.41 -4.41
C ARG A 213 -12.92 -14.60 -5.06
N VAL A 214 -14.13 -14.40 -5.58
CA VAL A 214 -14.89 -15.45 -6.27
C VAL A 214 -14.15 -15.89 -7.54
N SER A 215 -13.65 -14.95 -8.34
CA SER A 215 -12.87 -15.23 -9.55
C SER A 215 -11.61 -16.06 -9.27
N GLN A 216 -10.85 -15.71 -8.22
CA GLN A 216 -9.67 -16.47 -7.80
C GLN A 216 -10.04 -17.88 -7.32
N THR A 217 -11.14 -18.01 -6.56
CA THR A 217 -11.62 -19.30 -6.07
C THR A 217 -12.06 -20.22 -7.22
N LEU A 218 -12.80 -19.69 -8.19
CA LEU A 218 -13.21 -20.40 -9.40
C LEU A 218 -11.99 -20.87 -10.19
N THR A 219 -11.02 -19.98 -10.39
CA THR A 219 -9.76 -20.30 -11.09
C THR A 219 -9.01 -21.44 -10.41
N GLY A 220 -8.90 -21.38 -9.07
CA GLY A 220 -8.28 -22.44 -8.28
C GLY A 220 -9.02 -23.78 -8.40
N ARG A 221 -10.35 -23.76 -8.34
CA ARG A 221 -11.17 -24.98 -8.51
C ARG A 221 -11.06 -25.57 -9.92
N ILE A 222 -11.05 -24.73 -10.96
CA ILE A 222 -10.85 -25.18 -12.34
C ILE A 222 -9.49 -25.84 -12.49
N ARG A 223 -8.43 -25.26 -11.92
CA ARG A 223 -7.09 -25.85 -11.94
C ARG A 223 -7.04 -27.19 -11.20
N GLN A 224 -7.62 -27.28 -10.01
CA GLN A 224 -7.71 -28.53 -9.26
C GLN A 224 -8.49 -29.61 -10.03
N LEU A 225 -9.59 -29.24 -10.69
CA LEU A 225 -10.34 -30.16 -11.54
C LEU A 225 -9.50 -30.59 -12.75
N ALA A 226 -8.84 -29.66 -13.43
CA ALA A 226 -7.97 -29.96 -14.56
C ALA A 226 -6.84 -30.91 -14.15
N GLU A 227 -6.18 -30.68 -13.01
CA GLU A 227 -5.13 -31.57 -12.47
C GLU A 227 -5.70 -32.94 -12.09
N ARG A 228 -6.84 -32.99 -11.39
CA ARG A 228 -7.47 -34.25 -10.97
C ARG A 228 -7.96 -35.10 -12.14
N TYR A 229 -8.47 -34.47 -13.19
CA TYR A 229 -8.99 -35.15 -14.38
C TYR A 229 -7.99 -35.14 -15.55
N ALA A 230 -6.76 -34.68 -15.35
CA ALA A 230 -5.70 -34.70 -16.37
C ALA A 230 -5.37 -36.13 -16.83
N THR A 231 -5.49 -37.11 -15.92
CA THR A 231 -5.39 -38.53 -16.25
C THR A 231 -6.73 -39.20 -15.95
N PRO A 232 -7.59 -39.42 -16.95
CA PRO A 232 -8.87 -40.09 -16.77
C PRO A 232 -8.70 -41.44 -16.07
N LEU A 233 -9.59 -41.76 -15.14
CA LEU A 233 -9.59 -43.04 -14.42
C LEU A 233 -9.47 -44.28 -15.35
N PRO A 234 -10.10 -44.32 -16.55
CA PRO A 234 -9.88 -45.43 -17.48
C PRO A 234 -8.42 -45.61 -17.92
N GLN A 235 -7.68 -44.51 -18.14
CA GLN A 235 -6.26 -44.59 -18.54
C GLN A 235 -5.40 -45.11 -17.39
N LEU A 236 -5.68 -44.69 -16.15
CA LEU A 236 -5.00 -45.26 -14.97
C LEU A 236 -5.33 -46.74 -14.79
N VAL A 237 -6.56 -47.17 -15.08
CA VAL A 237 -6.95 -48.59 -15.04
C VAL A 237 -6.21 -49.39 -16.12
N ASP A 238 -6.12 -48.87 -17.34
CA ASP A 238 -5.40 -49.51 -18.44
C ASP A 238 -3.89 -49.59 -18.16
N GLU A 239 -3.29 -48.54 -17.58
CA GLU A 239 -1.88 -48.54 -17.15
C GLU A 239 -1.64 -49.54 -16.02
N VAL A 240 -2.51 -49.58 -15.01
CA VAL A 240 -2.41 -50.58 -13.92
C VAL A 240 -2.54 -51.99 -14.48
N ALA A 241 -3.48 -52.24 -15.39
CA ALA A 241 -3.62 -53.55 -16.04
C ALA A 241 -2.37 -53.93 -16.84
N THR A 242 -1.79 -52.97 -17.58
CA THR A 242 -0.55 -53.18 -18.34
C THR A 242 0.64 -53.46 -17.44
N LEU A 243 0.78 -52.72 -16.34
CA LEU A 243 1.86 -52.91 -15.37
C LEU A 243 1.68 -54.22 -14.59
N ALA A 244 0.45 -54.59 -14.21
CA ALA A 244 0.15 -55.86 -13.56
C ALA A 244 0.52 -57.05 -14.45
N ALA A 245 0.16 -57.01 -15.75
CA ALA A 245 0.53 -58.04 -16.71
C ALA A 245 2.06 -58.21 -16.84
N ARG A 246 2.81 -57.09 -16.85
CA ARG A 246 4.29 -57.13 -16.84
C ARG A 246 4.86 -57.75 -15.57
N VAL A 247 4.28 -57.43 -14.41
CA VAL A 247 4.70 -58.03 -13.14
C VAL A 247 4.44 -59.54 -13.14
N ASP A 248 3.26 -59.97 -13.58
CA ASP A 248 2.91 -61.39 -13.68
C ASP A 248 3.86 -62.15 -14.61
N GLU A 249 4.20 -61.56 -15.76
CA GLU A 249 5.20 -62.13 -16.69
C GLU A 249 6.58 -62.27 -16.03
N HIS A 250 7.05 -61.22 -15.35
CA HIS A 250 8.33 -61.26 -14.64
C HIS A 250 8.33 -62.32 -13.52
N LEU A 251 7.23 -62.47 -12.78
CA LEU A 251 7.09 -63.47 -11.73
C LEU A 251 7.06 -64.90 -12.28
N THR A 252 6.42 -65.12 -13.44
CA THR A 252 6.45 -66.42 -14.12
C THR A 252 7.86 -66.76 -14.63
N GLN A 253 8.59 -65.78 -15.16
CA GLN A 253 10.00 -65.95 -15.55
C GLN A 253 10.91 -66.28 -14.36
N MET A 254 10.57 -65.78 -13.17
CA MET A 254 11.28 -66.08 -11.92
C MET A 254 10.86 -67.41 -11.26
N ALA A 255 9.97 -68.19 -11.89
CA ALA A 255 9.40 -69.45 -11.38
C ALA A 255 8.67 -69.31 -10.01
N ALA A 256 8.16 -68.12 -9.69
CA ALA A 256 7.35 -67.91 -8.50
C ALA A 256 5.88 -68.24 -8.82
N VAL A 257 5.44 -69.43 -8.43
CA VAL A 257 4.03 -69.84 -8.53
C VAL A 257 3.24 -69.21 -7.39
N TRP A 258 2.23 -68.40 -7.70
CA TRP A 258 1.28 -67.87 -6.71
C TRP A 258 0.36 -69.00 -6.20
N LYS A 259 0.10 -69.03 -4.90
CA LYS A 259 -0.94 -69.85 -4.26
C LYS A 259 -2.08 -68.95 -3.82
#